data_AF-A0A6L7GMN2-F1
#
_entry.id   AF-A0A6L7GMN2-F1
#
_cell.length_a   1.000
_cell.length_b   1.000
_cell.length_c   1.000
_cell.angle_alpha   90.00
_cell.angle_beta   90.00
_cell.angle_gamma   90.00
#
_symmetry.space_group_name_H-M   'P 1'
#
loop_
_entity.id
_entity.type
_entity.pdbx_description
1 polymer ?
#
loop_
_entity_poly.entity_id
_entity_poly.type
_entity_poly.pdbx_seq_one_letter_code
_entity_poly.pdbx_strand_id
1 'polypeptide(L)'
;MNPQDDASPVVLARRRARYLTGLLWHIGVFVIINAAFWALDLALGAPGAQWAGWITAIWGFALAFHVLAYLIDGRQLEDRKTRKYLDRDRSPSSGR
;
A
#
# COMPACT_ATOMS: atom_id res chain seq x y z
N MET A 1 3.99 -4.52 34.26
CA MET A 1 3.96 -4.58 32.78
C MET A 1 2.50 -4.79 32.37
N ASN A 2 1.85 -3.81 31.75
CA ASN A 2 0.40 -3.89 31.46
C ASN A 2 0.15 -4.90 30.31
N PRO A 3 -0.68 -5.94 30.47
CA PRO A 3 -0.94 -6.95 29.42
C PRO A 3 -1.71 -6.43 28.19
N GLN A 4 -2.16 -5.18 28.21
CA GLN A 4 -3.02 -4.55 27.19
C GLN A 4 -2.28 -4.07 25.92
N ASP A 5 -0.97 -4.32 25.79
CA ASP A 5 -0.16 -3.93 24.63
C ASP A 5 -0.06 -5.05 23.57
N ASP A 6 -1.12 -5.80 23.38
CA ASP A 6 -1.34 -6.69 22.25
C ASP A 6 -1.85 -5.95 20.98
N ALA A 7 -1.54 -4.66 20.83
CA ALA A 7 -2.00 -3.79 19.75
C ALA A 7 -3.52 -3.90 19.53
N SER A 8 -4.27 -3.13 20.33
CA SER A 8 -5.71 -2.89 20.19
C SER A 8 -6.15 -2.89 18.71
N PRO A 9 -7.31 -3.50 18.37
CA PRO A 9 -7.87 -3.49 17.01
C PRO A 9 -7.86 -2.11 16.33
N VAL A 10 -7.98 -1.04 17.11
CA VAL A 10 -7.89 0.36 16.65
C VAL A 10 -6.51 0.69 16.07
N VAL A 11 -5.42 0.21 16.69
CA VAL A 11 -4.04 0.42 16.23
C VAL A 11 -3.81 -0.29 14.89
N LEU A 12 -4.34 -1.51 14.74
CA LEU A 12 -4.24 -2.27 13.49
C LEU A 12 -5.05 -1.63 12.36
N ALA A 13 -6.28 -1.23 12.65
CA ALA A 13 -7.13 -0.49 11.72
C ALA A 13 -6.46 0.82 11.27
N ARG A 14 -5.90 1.59 12.21
CA ARG A 14 -5.21 2.85 11.91
C ARG A 14 -3.92 2.63 11.11
N ARG A 15 -3.21 1.52 11.34
CA ARG A 15 -2.01 1.16 10.55
C ARG A 15 -2.39 0.78 9.12
N ARG A 16 -3.39 -0.08 8.92
CA ARG A 16 -3.92 -0.43 7.59
C ARG A 16 -4.43 0.79 6.84
N ALA A 17 -5.17 1.67 7.52
CA ALA A 17 -5.65 2.93 6.94
C ALA A 17 -4.49 3.81 6.44
N ARG A 18 -3.42 3.98 7.22
CA ARG A 18 -2.24 4.76 6.79
C ARG A 18 -1.58 4.21 5.52
N TYR A 19 -1.42 2.89 5.42
CA TYR A 19 -0.87 2.27 4.21
C TYR A 19 -1.78 2.46 2.99
N LEU A 20 -3.10 2.32 3.18
CA LEU A 20 -4.07 2.55 2.11
C LEU A 20 -4.07 4.02 1.67
N THR A 21 -4.08 4.97 2.62
CA THR A 21 -3.98 6.40 2.32
C THR A 21 -2.69 6.72 1.56
N GLY A 22 -1.57 6.12 1.95
CA GLY A 22 -0.31 6.25 1.22
C GLY A 22 -0.43 5.75 -0.22
N LEU A 23 -0.98 4.56 -0.44
CA LEU A 23 -1.20 4.03 -1.79
C LEU A 23 -2.14 4.91 -2.62
N LEU A 24 -3.26 5.34 -2.05
CA LEU A 24 -4.23 6.22 -2.71
C LEU A 24 -3.63 7.57 -3.10
N TRP A 25 -2.72 8.11 -2.29
CA TRP A 25 -1.98 9.32 -2.65
C TRP A 25 -1.15 9.13 -3.92
N HIS A 26 -0.39 8.03 -4.02
CA HIS A 26 0.42 7.74 -5.20
C HIS A 26 -0.45 7.50 -6.43
N ILE A 27 -1.58 6.78 -6.28
CA ILE A 27 -2.56 6.58 -7.36
C ILE A 27 -3.13 7.93 -7.81
N GLY A 28 -3.54 8.79 -6.87
CA GLY A 28 -4.12 10.09 -7.17
C GLY A 28 -3.15 10.99 -7.92
N VAL A 29 -1.92 11.12 -7.44
CA VAL A 29 -0.86 11.88 -8.13
C VAL A 29 -0.60 11.31 -9.51
N PHE A 30 -0.50 9.98 -9.63
CA PHE A 30 -0.28 9.32 -10.91
C PHE A 30 -1.39 9.66 -11.91
N VAL A 31 -2.66 9.56 -11.52
CA VAL A 31 -3.80 9.85 -12.42
C VAL A 31 -3.82 11.32 -12.83
N ILE A 32 -3.69 12.25 -11.89
CA ILE A 32 -3.77 13.69 -12.15
C ILE A 32 -2.66 14.14 -13.10
N ILE A 33 -1.41 13.73 -12.81
CA ILE A 33 -0.26 14.16 -13.61
C ILE A 33 -0.27 13.51 -14.99
N ASN A 34 -0.64 12.23 -15.11
CA ASN A 34 -0.76 11.61 -16.43
C ASN A 34 -1.89 12.23 -17.25
N ALA A 35 -3.05 12.54 -16.66
CA ALA A 35 -4.11 13.24 -17.37
C ALA A 35 -3.61 14.59 -17.94
N ALA A 36 -2.80 15.33 -17.18
CA ALA A 36 -2.17 16.56 -17.66
C ALA A 36 -1.17 16.31 -18.79
N PHE A 37 -0.31 15.29 -18.70
CA PHE A 37 0.62 14.95 -19.78
C PHE A 37 -0.09 14.52 -21.05
N TRP A 38 -1.10 13.66 -20.96
CA TRP A 38 -1.88 13.24 -22.12
C TRP A 38 -2.64 14.41 -22.75
N ALA A 39 -3.19 15.32 -21.94
CA ALA A 39 -3.80 16.54 -22.46
C ALA A 39 -2.79 17.42 -23.22
N LEU A 40 -1.57 17.59 -22.69
CA LEU A 40 -0.50 18.34 -23.35
C LEU A 40 0.00 17.67 -24.63
N ASP A 41 0.18 16.34 -24.61
CA ASP A 41 0.63 15.56 -25.77
C ASP A 41 -0.39 15.62 -26.90
N LEU A 42 -1.69 15.54 -26.59
CA LEU A 42 -2.75 15.66 -27.58
C LEU A 42 -2.93 17.10 -28.11
N ALA A 43 -2.67 18.12 -27.27
CA ALA A 43 -2.87 19.52 -27.65
C ALA A 43 -1.67 20.15 -28.37
N LEU A 44 -0.44 19.76 -28.00
CA LEU A 44 0.81 20.39 -28.44
C LEU A 44 1.78 19.40 -29.11
N GLY A 45 1.52 18.10 -29.03
CA GLY A 45 2.41 17.06 -29.56
C GLY A 45 2.49 17.08 -31.09
N ALA A 46 3.70 16.85 -31.60
CA ALA A 46 3.91 16.66 -33.03
C ALA A 46 3.36 15.29 -33.48
N PRO A 47 2.83 15.17 -34.72
CA PRO A 47 2.39 13.89 -35.26
C PRO A 47 3.50 12.83 -35.16
N GLY A 48 3.22 11.74 -34.44
CA GLY A 48 4.14 10.61 -34.26
C GLY A 48 5.01 10.65 -32.99
N ALA A 49 4.99 11.73 -32.21
CA ALA A 49 5.75 11.83 -30.95
C ALA A 49 4.82 11.66 -29.73
N GLN A 50 4.41 10.42 -29.42
CA GLN A 50 3.60 10.12 -28.22
C GLN A 50 4.47 10.01 -26.97
N TRP A 51 5.03 11.13 -26.52
CA TRP A 51 5.98 11.16 -25.40
C TRP A 51 5.30 10.90 -24.05
N ALA A 52 4.02 11.26 -23.90
CA ALA A 52 3.27 11.00 -22.67
C ALA A 52 3.22 9.50 -22.36
N GLY A 53 3.06 8.64 -23.37
CA GLY A 53 2.96 7.19 -23.20
C GLY A 53 4.19 6.57 -22.53
N TRP A 54 5.41 6.93 -22.95
CA TRP A 54 6.63 6.38 -22.36
C TRP A 54 6.89 6.90 -20.95
N ILE A 55 6.54 8.16 -20.67
CA ILE A 55 6.60 8.73 -19.32
C ILE A 55 5.60 8.00 -18.40
N THR A 56 4.37 7.79 -18.86
CA THR A 56 3.36 7.00 -18.15
C THR A 56 3.87 5.60 -17.84
N ALA A 57 4.52 4.94 -18.81
CA ALA A 57 5.01 3.56 -18.64
C ALA A 57 6.11 3.45 -17.57
N ILE A 58 7.13 4.32 -17.60
CA ILE A 58 8.27 4.27 -16.68
C ILE A 58 7.82 4.48 -15.23
N TRP A 59 6.97 5.47 -14.97
CA TRP A 59 6.49 5.73 -13.61
C TRP A 59 5.27 4.91 -13.21
N GLY A 60 4.51 4.38 -14.18
CA GLY A 60 3.49 3.37 -13.92
C GLY A 60 4.10 2.11 -13.30
N PHE A 61 5.32 1.77 -13.70
CA PHE A 61 6.08 0.69 -13.06
C PHE A 61 6.41 0.99 -11.59
N ALA A 62 6.75 2.24 -11.25
CA ALA A 62 6.93 2.65 -9.85
C ALA A 62 5.63 2.53 -9.05
N LEU A 63 4.48 2.92 -9.64
CA LEU A 63 3.17 2.74 -9.01
C LEU A 63 2.86 1.26 -8.72
N ALA A 64 3.21 0.35 -9.64
CA ALA A 64 3.05 -1.08 -9.43
C ALA A 64 3.83 -1.58 -8.20
N PHE A 65 5.03 -1.06 -7.95
CA PHE A 65 5.77 -1.38 -6.72
C PHE A 65 5.08 -0.86 -5.46
N HIS A 66 4.45 0.31 -5.49
CA HIS A 66 3.66 0.79 -4.34
C HIS A 66 2.47 -0.12 -4.03
N VAL A 67 1.77 -0.61 -5.07
CA VAL A 67 0.70 -1.60 -4.91
C VAL A 67 1.24 -2.90 -4.33
N LEU A 68 2.35 -3.41 -4.86
CA LEU A 68 2.97 -4.64 -4.38
C LEU A 68 3.40 -4.51 -2.90
N ALA A 69 3.99 -3.38 -2.52
CA ALA A 69 4.38 -3.09 -1.15
C ALA A 69 3.16 -3.12 -0.20
N TYR A 70 2.05 -2.49 -0.60
CA TYR A 70 0.80 -2.53 0.16
C TYR A 70 0.29 -3.96 0.38
N LEU A 71 0.31 -4.80 -0.67
CA LEU A 71 -0.15 -6.18 -0.60
C LEU A 71 0.75 -7.06 0.28
N ILE A 72 2.07 -6.95 0.14
CA ILE A 72 3.01 -7.76 0.92
C ILE A 72 2.97 -7.37 2.41
N ASP A 73 3.01 -6.07 2.72
CA ASP A 73 3.04 -5.59 4.10
C ASP A 73 1.69 -5.85 4.79
N GLY A 74 0.58 -5.78 4.06
CA GLY A 74 -0.75 -6.20 4.54
C GLY A 74 -0.81 -7.67 4.94
N ARG A 75 -0.24 -8.57 4.12
CA ARG A 75 -0.22 -10.03 4.35
C ARG A 75 0.73 -10.45 5.46
N GLN A 76 1.95 -9.91 5.51
CA GLN A 76 2.90 -10.23 6.58
C GLN A 76 2.39 -9.82 7.97
N LEU A 77 1.62 -8.73 8.05
CA LEU A 77 0.99 -8.32 9.30
C LEU A 77 -0.05 -9.32 9.78
N GLU A 78 -0.82 -9.89 8.87
CA GLU A 78 -1.86 -10.87 9.18
C GLU A 78 -1.26 -12.19 9.69
N ASP A 79 -0.21 -12.67 9.02
CA ASP A 79 0.50 -13.90 9.40
C ASP A 79 1.20 -13.75 10.76
N ARG A 80 1.89 -12.62 11.00
CA ARG A 80 2.55 -12.35 12.29
C ARG A 80 1.56 -12.30 13.44
N LYS A 81 0.37 -11.73 13.22
CA LYS A 81 -0.65 -11.60 14.26
C LYS A 81 -1.34 -12.92 14.55
N THR A 82 -1.69 -13.67 13.51
CA THR A 82 -2.26 -15.02 13.64
C THR A 82 -1.36 -15.92 14.47
N ARG A 83 -0.05 -15.90 14.20
CA ARG A 83 0.94 -16.68 14.96
C ARG A 83 1.00 -16.26 16.43
N LYS A 84 0.96 -14.95 16.72
CA LYS A 84 0.95 -14.43 18.10
C LYS A 84 -0.29 -14.86 18.89
N TYR A 85 -1.48 -14.91 18.26
CA TYR A 85 -2.70 -15.37 18.93
C TYR A 85 -2.64 -16.87 19.24
N LEU A 86 -2.18 -17.70 18.29
CA LEU A 86 -2.00 -19.13 18.49
C LEU A 86 -0.99 -19.45 19.61
N ASP A 87 0.10 -18.69 19.71
CA ASP A 87 1.10 -18.86 20.77
C ASP A 87 0.58 -18.39 22.15
N ARG A 88 -0.29 -17.37 22.18
CA ARG A 88 -0.93 -16.89 23.40
C ARG A 88 -1.98 -17.88 23.93
N ASP A 89 -2.76 -18.48 23.05
CA ASP A 89 -3.79 -19.46 23.41
C ASP A 89 -3.16 -20.82 23.83
N ARG A 90 -1.93 -21.11 23.41
CA ARG A 90 -1.15 -22.26 23.92
C ARG A 90 -0.55 -22.04 25.31
N SER A 91 -0.52 -20.81 25.82
CA SER A 91 0.21 -20.46 27.06
C SER A 91 -0.60 -20.35 28.37
N PRO A 92 -1.87 -20.81 28.51
CA PRO A 92 -2.48 -20.95 29.83
C PRO A 92 -3.04 -22.36 30.10
N SER A 93 -2.19 -23.41 30.16
CA SER A 93 -2.54 -24.66 30.89
C SER A 93 -1.35 -25.63 31.09
N SER A 94 -0.19 -25.18 31.57
CA SER A 94 0.78 -26.11 32.17
C SER A 94 1.39 -25.49 33.42
N GLY A 95 0.76 -25.73 34.57
CA GLY A 95 1.24 -25.27 35.85
C GLY A 95 0.16 -25.39 36.92
N ARG A 96 -0.23 -26.63 37.17
CA ARG A 96 -0.84 -27.03 38.43
C ARG A 96 0.27 -27.24 39.45
#